data_AF-Q13ZF6-F1
#
_entry.id   AF-Q13ZF6-F1
#
_cell.length_a   1.000
_cell.length_b   1.000
_cell.length_c   1.000
_cell.angle_alpha   90.00
_cell.angle_beta   90.00
_cell.angle_gamma   90.00
#
_symmetry.space_group_name_H-M   'P 1'
#
loop_
_entity.id
_entity.type
_entity.pdbx_description
1 polymer ?
#
loop_
_entity_poly.entity_id
_entity_poly.type
_entity_poly.pdbx_seq_one_letter_code
_entity_poly.pdbx_strand_id
1 'polypeptide(L)'
;MDHNAARRAIADILSATKLSEIKKICKNATITEDVFGDFVMSCDAGILPWVHHISWRDFLPSKFVWTDEDSKRLGNIDNGPLTRESTKAMRKWYQLLDERRYLVGHVFYLRDHSNWHFFYFDNRDIWAYANHFKGGPHIHLINHLWPNRTLEGVWNEFRNGNPEMKGAEHIRFHRENLGPPNL
;
A
#
# COMPACT_ATOMS: atom_id res chain seq x y z
N MET A 1 14.43 -13.42 7.94
CA MET A 1 14.91 -12.30 7.08
C MET A 1 15.94 -11.48 7.85
N ASP A 2 16.75 -10.68 7.16
CA ASP A 2 17.73 -9.79 7.82
C ASP A 2 17.09 -8.42 8.17
N HIS A 3 16.59 -8.27 9.39
CA HIS A 3 16.02 -7.02 9.90
C HIS A 3 17.04 -5.87 9.95
N ASN A 4 18.34 -6.15 10.07
CA ASN A 4 19.36 -5.11 10.05
C ASN A 4 19.51 -4.53 8.63
N ALA A 5 19.40 -5.36 7.60
CA ALA A 5 19.39 -4.89 6.22
C ALA A 5 18.17 -4.01 5.92
N ALA A 6 16.98 -4.39 6.42
CA ALA A 6 15.76 -3.60 6.27
C ALA A 6 15.86 -2.24 7.01
N ARG A 7 16.37 -2.21 8.25
CA ARG A 7 16.59 -0.96 9.00
C ARG A 7 17.57 -0.04 8.27
N ARG A 8 18.66 -0.61 7.74
CA ARG A 8 19.63 0.13 6.93
C ARG A 8 19.00 0.71 5.68
N ALA A 9 18.14 -0.04 4.99
CA ALA A 9 17.45 0.46 3.81
C ALA A 9 16.56 1.68 4.11
N ILE A 10 15.84 1.68 5.24
CA ILE A 10 15.07 2.86 5.67
C ILE A 10 16.01 4.03 5.93
N ALA A 11 17.07 3.84 6.72
CA ALA A 11 18.04 4.89 7.01
C ALA A 11 18.71 5.46 5.74
N ASP A 12 19.06 4.59 4.78
CA ASP A 12 19.64 4.97 3.49
C ASP A 12 18.62 5.78 2.65
N ILE A 13 17.33 5.42 2.67
CA ILE A 13 16.27 6.20 2.00
C ILE A 13 16.17 7.59 2.63
N LEU A 14 16.16 7.68 3.97
CA LEU A 14 15.99 8.93 4.70
C LEU A 14 17.17 9.90 4.53
N SER A 15 18.37 9.35 4.28
CA SER A 15 19.62 10.11 4.14
C SER A 15 20.04 10.37 2.69
N ALA A 16 19.34 9.79 1.71
CA ALA A 16 19.65 9.95 0.30
C ALA A 16 19.56 11.41 -0.14
N THR A 17 20.52 11.83 -0.97
CA THR A 17 20.61 13.21 -1.49
C THR A 17 20.34 13.29 -2.98
N LYS A 18 20.31 12.14 -3.67
CA LYS A 18 20.08 12.04 -5.10
C LYS A 18 19.00 11.03 -5.42
N LEU A 19 18.15 11.37 -6.39
CA LEU A 19 17.10 10.47 -6.87
C LEU A 19 17.67 9.12 -7.38
N SER A 20 18.87 9.12 -7.97
CA SER A 20 19.56 7.90 -8.41
C SER A 20 19.92 6.96 -7.25
N GLU A 21 20.20 7.49 -6.06
CA GLU A 21 20.47 6.70 -4.85
C GLU A 21 19.19 6.00 -4.39
N ILE A 22 18.08 6.74 -4.32
CA ILE A 22 16.76 6.16 -4.00
C ILE A 22 16.43 5.01 -4.94
N LYS A 23 16.57 5.19 -6.25
CA LYS A 23 16.32 4.13 -7.24
C LYS A 23 17.17 2.90 -7.01
N LYS A 24 18.45 3.10 -6.68
CA LYS A 24 19.38 1.99 -6.38
C LYS A 24 18.97 1.27 -5.09
N ILE A 25 18.57 2.00 -4.06
CA ILE A 25 18.13 1.42 -2.78
C ILE A 25 16.84 0.62 -3.00
N CYS A 26 15.83 1.22 -3.62
CA CYS A 26 14.51 0.59 -3.86
C CYS A 26 14.62 -0.72 -4.64
N LYS A 27 15.52 -0.78 -5.65
CA LYS A 27 15.76 -1.98 -6.44
C LYS A 27 16.34 -3.15 -5.62
N ASN A 28 17.17 -2.86 -4.62
CA ASN A 28 17.99 -3.84 -3.91
C ASN A 28 17.47 -4.18 -2.51
N ALA A 29 16.76 -3.25 -1.88
CA ALA A 29 16.23 -3.43 -0.54
C ALA A 29 14.97 -4.30 -0.52
N THR A 30 14.73 -4.89 0.64
CA THR A 30 13.44 -5.41 1.07
C THR A 30 13.15 -4.79 2.43
N ILE A 31 12.04 -4.08 2.54
CA ILE A 31 11.53 -3.57 3.82
C ILE A 31 10.58 -4.62 4.40
N THR A 32 10.66 -4.84 5.70
CA THR A 32 9.81 -5.82 6.40
C THR A 32 8.76 -5.08 7.22
N GLU A 33 7.60 -5.70 7.44
CA GLU A 33 6.49 -5.09 8.16
C GLU A 33 6.86 -4.66 9.58
N ASP A 34 7.55 -5.52 10.31
CA ASP A 34 8.05 -5.27 11.65
C ASP A 34 9.01 -4.07 11.69
N VAL A 35 9.95 -3.99 10.75
CA VAL A 35 10.90 -2.87 10.67
C VAL A 35 10.23 -1.56 10.26
N PHE A 36 9.25 -1.60 9.36
CA PHE A 36 8.46 -0.43 9.01
C PHE A 36 7.58 0.03 10.18
N GLY A 37 6.99 -0.91 10.91
CA GLY A 37 6.24 -0.66 12.14
C GLY A 37 7.11 -0.03 13.24
N ASP A 38 8.29 -0.60 13.49
CA ASP A 38 9.30 -0.04 14.41
C ASP A 38 9.63 1.41 14.06
N PHE A 39 9.81 1.70 12.76
CA PHE A 39 10.10 3.05 12.27
C PHE A 39 8.94 4.02 12.55
N VAL A 40 7.70 3.63 12.24
CA VAL A 40 6.49 4.40 12.57
C VAL A 40 6.42 4.69 14.07
N MET A 41 6.52 3.65 14.90
CA MET A 41 6.42 3.78 16.35
C MET A 41 7.53 4.68 16.93
N SER A 42 8.74 4.60 16.39
CA SER A 42 9.86 5.44 16.82
C SER A 42 9.65 6.93 16.47
N CYS A 43 9.00 7.23 15.35
CA CYS A 43 8.62 8.59 14.98
C CYS A 43 7.51 9.12 15.90
N ASP A 44 6.46 8.33 16.11
CA ASP A 44 5.31 8.71 16.94
C ASP A 44 5.70 8.88 18.43
N ALA A 45 6.66 8.11 18.91
CA ALA A 45 7.24 8.24 20.25
C ALA A 45 8.20 9.44 20.40
N GLY A 46 8.52 10.15 19.31
CA GLY A 46 9.48 11.27 19.32
C GLY A 46 10.93 10.85 19.51
N ILE A 47 11.25 9.56 19.36
CA ILE A 47 12.64 9.04 19.41
C ILE A 47 13.39 9.50 18.17
N LEU A 48 12.72 9.46 17.01
CA LEU A 48 13.24 9.97 15.75
C LEU A 48 12.70 11.38 15.46
N PRO A 49 13.45 12.23 14.74
CA PRO A 49 13.07 13.63 14.52
C PRO A 49 11.95 13.81 13.48
N TRP A 50 11.45 12.73 12.90
CA TRP A 50 10.46 12.74 11.83
C TRP A 50 9.06 12.88 12.40
N VAL A 51 8.31 13.85 11.88
CA VAL A 51 6.87 13.92 12.09
C VAL A 51 6.22 12.89 11.17
N HIS A 52 5.32 12.08 11.72
CA HIS A 52 4.61 11.04 10.99
C HIS A 52 3.10 11.35 10.93
N HIS A 53 2.51 11.15 9.75
CA HIS A 53 1.05 11.11 9.58
C HIS A 53 0.64 9.92 8.72
N ILE A 54 -0.54 9.39 9.02
CA ILE A 54 -1.15 8.27 8.30
C ILE A 54 -2.54 8.66 7.78
N SER A 55 -2.90 8.13 6.62
CA SER A 55 -4.26 8.20 6.07
C SER A 55 -4.59 6.88 5.39
N TRP A 56 -5.85 6.46 5.49
CA TRP A 56 -6.38 5.29 4.79
C TRP A 56 -7.50 5.68 3.83
N ARG A 57 -7.62 4.95 2.73
CA ARG A 57 -8.67 5.12 1.71
C ARG A 57 -9.24 3.76 1.36
N ASP A 58 -10.56 3.66 1.36
CA ASP A 58 -11.27 2.50 0.81
C ASP A 58 -12.04 2.97 -0.42
N PHE A 59 -11.54 2.61 -1.59
CA PHE A 59 -12.16 2.92 -2.87
C PHE A 59 -13.03 1.76 -3.32
N LEU A 60 -14.34 1.99 -3.28
CA LEU A 60 -15.34 1.11 -3.83
C LEU A 60 -15.72 1.57 -5.24
N PRO A 61 -15.59 0.73 -6.27
CA PRO A 61 -15.98 1.08 -7.63
C PRO A 61 -17.48 1.37 -7.71
N SER A 62 -17.85 2.58 -8.14
CA SER A 62 -19.24 3.05 -8.19
C SER A 62 -20.15 2.22 -9.11
N LYS A 63 -19.58 1.52 -10.09
CA LYS A 63 -20.30 0.64 -11.02
C LYS A 63 -20.67 -0.74 -10.41
N PHE A 64 -20.13 -1.11 -9.25
CA PHE A 64 -20.37 -2.42 -8.62
C PHE A 64 -20.96 -2.30 -7.22
N VAL A 65 -21.90 -1.39 -7.00
CA VAL A 65 -22.63 -1.27 -5.73
C VAL A 65 -23.32 -2.59 -5.41
N TRP A 66 -22.87 -3.28 -4.37
CA TRP A 66 -23.49 -4.49 -3.86
C TRP A 66 -24.85 -4.16 -3.25
N THR A 67 -25.91 -4.91 -3.61
CA THR A 67 -27.27 -4.66 -3.13
C THR A 67 -27.82 -5.84 -2.35
N ASP A 68 -28.88 -5.62 -1.55
CA ASP A 68 -29.59 -6.68 -0.84
C ASP A 68 -30.16 -7.74 -1.80
N GLU A 69 -30.53 -7.35 -3.02
CA GLU A 69 -30.99 -8.29 -4.03
C GLU A 69 -29.86 -9.21 -4.50
N ASP A 70 -28.64 -8.67 -4.67
CA ASP A 70 -27.47 -9.49 -4.98
C ASP A 70 -27.15 -10.47 -3.84
N SER A 71 -27.28 -10.03 -2.58
CA SER A 71 -27.15 -10.90 -1.40
C SER A 71 -28.16 -12.03 -1.42
N LYS A 72 -29.44 -11.76 -1.75
CA LYS A 72 -30.49 -12.81 -1.85
C LYS A 72 -30.21 -13.80 -2.98
N ARG A 73 -29.68 -13.32 -4.12
CA ARG A 73 -29.30 -14.18 -5.27
C ARG A 73 -28.17 -15.15 -4.94
N LEU A 74 -27.30 -14.82 -3.99
CA LEU A 74 -26.25 -15.71 -3.48
C LEU A 74 -26.68 -16.53 -2.26
N GLY A 75 -27.48 -15.96 -1.36
CA GLY A 75 -27.92 -16.64 -0.12
C GLY A 75 -28.86 -17.82 -0.34
N ASN A 76 -29.50 -17.89 -1.51
CA ASN A 76 -30.40 -18.99 -1.90
C ASN A 76 -29.74 -20.02 -2.81
N ILE A 77 -28.40 -20.08 -2.85
CA ILE A 77 -27.68 -21.11 -3.62
C ILE A 77 -27.87 -22.45 -2.90
N ASP A 78 -28.47 -23.42 -3.60
CA ASP A 78 -28.51 -24.82 -3.17
C ASP A 78 -27.23 -25.55 -3.62
N ASN A 79 -27.10 -26.83 -3.29
CA ASN A 79 -25.97 -27.66 -3.74
C ASN A 79 -26.03 -28.00 -5.26
N GLY A 80 -26.92 -27.36 -6.02
CA GLY A 80 -27.09 -27.55 -7.45
C GLY A 80 -26.28 -26.55 -8.31
N PRO A 81 -26.41 -26.62 -9.65
CA PRO A 81 -25.79 -25.67 -10.54
C PRO A 81 -26.27 -24.24 -10.30
N LEU A 82 -25.37 -23.28 -10.37
CA LEU A 82 -25.73 -21.86 -10.21
C LEU A 82 -26.75 -21.43 -11.26
N THR A 83 -27.81 -20.75 -10.79
CA THR A 83 -28.74 -20.07 -11.69
C THR A 83 -28.02 -18.94 -12.45
N ARG A 84 -28.63 -18.47 -13.55
CA ARG A 84 -28.12 -17.31 -14.29
C ARG A 84 -27.97 -16.07 -13.40
N GLU A 85 -28.93 -15.83 -12.52
CA GLU A 85 -28.94 -14.68 -11.62
C GLU A 85 -27.90 -14.82 -10.51
N SER A 86 -27.75 -16.01 -9.92
CA SER A 86 -26.68 -16.31 -8.97
C SER A 86 -25.30 -16.15 -9.61
N THR A 87 -25.13 -16.63 -10.85
CA THR A 87 -23.90 -16.44 -11.63
C THR A 87 -23.59 -14.96 -11.87
N LYS A 88 -24.60 -14.14 -12.19
CA LYS A 88 -24.43 -12.70 -12.40
C LYS A 88 -24.04 -11.98 -11.10
N ALA A 89 -24.71 -12.29 -9.99
CA ALA A 89 -24.36 -11.76 -8.68
C ALA A 89 -22.94 -12.16 -8.26
N MET A 90 -22.56 -13.42 -8.49
CA MET A 90 -21.22 -13.91 -8.18
C MET A 90 -20.13 -13.22 -9.02
N ARG A 91 -20.37 -13.01 -10.32
CA ARG A 91 -19.46 -12.23 -11.18
C ARG A 91 -19.31 -10.79 -10.71
N LYS A 92 -20.41 -10.14 -10.34
CA LYS A 92 -20.41 -8.79 -9.77
C LYS A 92 -19.59 -8.73 -8.47
N TRP A 93 -19.73 -9.74 -7.61
CA TRP A 93 -18.94 -9.87 -6.38
C TRP A 93 -17.43 -9.97 -6.68
N TYR A 94 -17.04 -10.85 -7.59
CA TYR A 94 -15.63 -10.98 -7.98
C TYR A 94 -15.07 -9.70 -8.60
N GLN A 95 -15.84 -9.01 -9.45
CA GLN A 95 -15.44 -7.73 -10.02
C GLN A 95 -15.29 -6.63 -8.96
N LEU A 96 -16.18 -6.60 -7.96
CA LEU A 96 -16.06 -5.70 -6.82
C LEU A 96 -14.77 -5.96 -6.04
N LEU A 97 -14.45 -7.23 -5.76
CA LEU A 97 -13.23 -7.60 -5.03
C LEU A 97 -11.96 -7.27 -5.81
N ASP A 98 -11.97 -7.48 -7.13
CA ASP A 98 -10.84 -7.20 -8.03
C ASP A 98 -10.55 -5.69 -8.15
N GLU A 99 -11.62 -4.87 -8.21
CA GLU A 99 -11.49 -3.43 -8.41
C GLU A 99 -11.46 -2.60 -7.12
N ARG A 100 -11.87 -3.15 -5.97
CA ARG A 100 -11.78 -2.46 -4.68
C ARG A 100 -10.32 -2.24 -4.33
N ARG A 101 -9.99 -0.99 -3.99
CA ARG A 101 -8.64 -0.61 -3.54
C ARG A 101 -8.68 -0.12 -2.12
N TYR A 102 -7.94 -0.78 -1.25
CA TYR A 102 -7.65 -0.28 0.08
C TYR A 102 -6.23 0.26 0.09
N LEU A 103 -6.11 1.57 0.25
CA LEU A 103 -4.84 2.29 0.23
C LEU A 103 -4.50 2.78 1.64
N VAL A 104 -3.22 2.69 2.00
CA VAL A 104 -2.68 3.28 3.24
C VAL A 104 -1.49 4.14 2.87
N GLY A 105 -1.49 5.40 3.27
CA GLY A 105 -0.42 6.36 3.01
C GLY A 105 0.20 6.80 4.31
N HIS A 106 1.52 6.66 4.41
CA HIS A 106 2.35 7.15 5.51
C HIS A 106 3.24 8.26 4.99
N VAL A 107 3.24 9.39 5.67
CA VAL A 107 4.13 10.49 5.37
C VAL A 107 5.02 10.79 6.56
N PHE A 108 6.31 10.96 6.28
CA PHE A 108 7.35 11.30 7.25
C PHE A 108 8.04 12.57 6.78
N TYR A 109 8.21 13.55 7.65
CA TYR A 109 8.91 14.78 7.29
C TYR A 109 9.64 15.44 8.47
N LEU A 110 10.70 16.18 8.17
CA LEU A 110 11.34 17.08 9.13
C LEU A 110 10.49 18.34 9.32
N ARG A 111 10.50 18.94 10.51
CA ARG A 111 9.64 20.10 10.83
C ARG A 111 9.86 21.33 9.94
N ASP A 112 11.02 21.44 9.31
CA ASP A 112 11.33 22.50 8.34
C ASP A 112 10.90 22.16 6.90
N HIS A 113 10.29 20.99 6.70
CA HIS A 113 9.84 20.41 5.43
C HIS A 113 10.95 20.23 4.38
N SER A 114 12.22 20.38 4.77
CA SER A 114 13.37 20.23 3.88
C SER A 114 13.51 18.81 3.35
N ASN A 115 13.05 17.84 4.13
CA ASN A 115 13.09 16.42 3.80
C ASN A 115 11.74 15.77 4.16
N TRP A 116 11.15 15.09 3.18
CA TRP A 116 9.91 14.34 3.33
C TRP A 116 9.93 13.05 2.51
N HIS A 117 9.23 12.04 3.01
CA HIS A 117 9.06 10.72 2.41
C HIS A 117 7.61 10.30 2.52
N PHE A 118 7.03 9.89 1.41
CA PHE A 118 5.69 9.36 1.34
C PHE A 118 5.74 7.90 0.89
N PHE A 119 5.36 7.01 1.80
CA PHE A 119 5.19 5.59 1.52
C PHE A 119 3.70 5.31 1.37
N TYR A 120 3.30 4.54 0.36
CA TYR A 120 1.93 4.05 0.30
C TYR A 120 1.84 2.57 -0.07
N PHE A 121 0.78 1.97 0.45
CA PHE A 121 0.39 0.59 0.30
C PHE A 121 -0.88 0.56 -0.53
N ASP A 122 -0.95 -0.34 -1.50
CA ASP A 122 -2.18 -0.77 -2.15
C ASP A 122 -2.39 -2.23 -1.75
N ASN A 123 -3.58 -2.56 -1.26
CA ASN A 123 -3.89 -3.93 -0.84
C ASN A 123 -3.68 -4.96 -1.94
N ARG A 124 -3.69 -4.57 -3.22
CA ARG A 124 -3.42 -5.46 -4.35
C ARG A 124 -1.94 -5.73 -4.55
N ASP A 125 -1.07 -4.82 -4.09
CA ASP A 125 0.38 -4.90 -4.29
C ASP A 125 1.11 -5.64 -3.17
N ILE A 126 0.44 -5.92 -2.05
CA ILE A 126 1.00 -6.66 -0.92
C ILE A 126 0.81 -8.18 -1.02
N TRP A 127 0.03 -8.67 -1.98
CA TRP A 127 -0.15 -10.09 -2.26
C TRP A 127 0.73 -10.55 -3.41
N ALA A 128 1.17 -11.81 -3.38
CA ALA A 128 1.96 -12.40 -4.45
C ALA A 128 1.11 -12.74 -5.70
N TYR A 129 -0.20 -12.95 -5.51
CA TYR A 129 -1.13 -13.26 -6.60
C TYR A 129 -1.39 -12.02 -7.45
N ALA A 130 -1.32 -12.18 -8.78
CA ALA A 130 -1.54 -11.12 -9.77
C ALA A 130 -0.70 -9.83 -9.55
N ASN A 131 0.47 -9.94 -8.92
CA ASN A 131 1.33 -8.79 -8.65
C ASN A 131 1.96 -8.26 -9.95
N HIS A 132 1.78 -6.98 -10.23
CA HIS A 132 2.29 -6.34 -11.43
C HIS A 132 3.81 -6.10 -11.37
N PHE A 133 4.40 -6.07 -10.17
CA PHE A 133 5.83 -5.92 -9.96
C PHE A 133 6.52 -7.27 -9.97
N LYS A 134 7.54 -7.43 -10.84
CA LYS A 134 8.33 -8.67 -10.95
C LYS A 134 9.02 -9.08 -9.62
N GLY A 135 9.26 -8.13 -8.73
CA GLY A 135 9.85 -8.39 -7.41
C GLY A 135 8.88 -8.95 -6.36
N GLY A 136 7.60 -9.13 -6.71
CA GLY A 136 6.56 -9.62 -5.81
C GLY A 136 5.93 -8.51 -4.95
N PRO A 137 5.43 -8.85 -3.74
CA PRO A 137 4.85 -7.87 -2.82
C PRO A 137 5.74 -6.63 -2.62
N HIS A 138 5.14 -5.44 -2.68
CA HIS A 138 5.89 -4.20 -2.62
C HIS A 138 5.08 -3.03 -2.05
N ILE A 139 5.81 -1.97 -1.71
CA ILE A 139 5.27 -0.66 -1.33
C ILE A 139 5.85 0.40 -2.27
N HIS A 140 5.19 1.54 -2.29
CA HIS A 140 5.54 2.65 -3.17
C HIS A 140 6.18 3.78 -2.40
N LEU A 141 7.18 4.44 -2.99
CA LEU A 141 7.88 5.58 -2.41
C LEU A 141 7.88 6.78 -3.36
N ILE A 142 7.52 7.95 -2.83
CA ILE A 142 7.77 9.27 -3.42
C ILE A 142 8.42 10.13 -2.33
N ASN A 143 9.45 10.92 -2.65
CA ASN A 143 10.11 11.76 -1.64
C ASN A 143 10.50 13.14 -2.19
N HIS A 144 11.11 13.95 -1.32
CA HIS A 144 11.58 15.32 -1.61
C HIS A 144 12.52 15.48 -2.81
N LEU A 145 13.12 14.40 -3.32
CA LEU A 145 14.01 14.42 -4.48
C LEU A 145 13.26 14.38 -5.82
N TRP A 146 11.92 14.29 -5.82
CA TRP A 146 11.11 14.37 -7.02
C TRP A 146 10.85 15.85 -7.39
N PRO A 147 11.41 16.36 -8.50
CA PRO A 147 11.48 17.79 -8.78
C PRO A 147 10.12 18.48 -8.98
N ASN A 148 9.08 17.72 -9.32
CA ASN A 148 7.74 18.24 -9.60
C ASN A 148 6.71 17.80 -8.55
N ARG A 149 7.18 17.41 -7.35
CA ARG A 149 6.33 16.95 -6.26
C ARG A 149 6.62 17.76 -5.01
N THR A 150 5.57 18.13 -4.30
CA THR A 150 5.65 18.72 -2.97
C THR A 150 4.99 17.79 -1.97
N LEU A 151 5.40 17.87 -0.71
CA LEU A 151 4.77 17.15 0.40
C LEU A 151 3.26 17.34 0.41
N GLU A 152 2.81 18.60 0.40
CA GLU A 152 1.39 18.95 0.42
C GLU A 152 0.65 18.44 -0.83
N GLY A 153 1.26 18.56 -2.02
CA GLY A 153 0.65 18.09 -3.26
C GLY A 153 0.44 16.59 -3.28
N VAL A 154 1.47 15.81 -2.90
CA VAL A 154 1.40 14.35 -2.79
C VAL A 154 0.38 13.93 -1.74
N TRP A 155 0.39 14.57 -0.57
CA TRP A 155 -0.53 14.26 0.51
C TRP A 155 -1.99 14.57 0.15
N ASN A 156 -2.24 15.70 -0.52
CA ASN A 156 -3.58 16.07 -0.96
C ASN A 156 -4.07 15.19 -2.12
N GLU A 157 -3.21 14.81 -3.06
CA GLU A 157 -3.52 13.84 -4.13
C GLU A 157 -3.96 12.50 -3.52
N PHE A 158 -3.26 12.02 -2.51
CA PHE A 158 -3.61 10.79 -1.80
C PHE A 158 -4.93 10.88 -1.03
N ARG A 159 -5.13 11.94 -0.25
CA ARG A 159 -6.31 12.08 0.62
C ARG A 159 -7.61 12.33 -0.14
N ASN A 160 -7.55 13.04 -1.27
CA ASN A 160 -8.74 13.53 -1.95
C ASN A 160 -9.12 12.72 -3.21
N GLY A 161 -8.34 11.72 -3.58
CA GLY A 161 -8.53 10.95 -4.82
C GLY A 161 -8.61 9.44 -4.66
N ASN A 162 -8.57 8.77 -5.81
CA ASN A 162 -8.18 7.36 -5.97
C ASN A 162 -6.92 7.31 -6.85
N PRO A 163 -5.78 7.82 -6.37
CA PRO A 163 -4.67 8.08 -7.27
C PRO A 163 -3.98 6.79 -7.70
N GLU A 164 -3.55 6.78 -8.94
CA GLU A 164 -2.39 6.02 -9.38
C GLU A 164 -1.22 7.00 -9.28
N MET A 165 -0.47 6.93 -8.18
CA MET A 165 0.60 7.90 -7.87
C MET A 165 1.79 7.69 -8.82
N LYS A 166 1.63 8.12 -10.08
CA LYS A 166 2.59 7.85 -11.17
C LYS A 166 3.98 8.36 -10.82
N GLY A 167 4.97 7.52 -11.12
CA GLY A 167 6.38 7.82 -10.92
C GLY A 167 6.91 7.51 -9.53
N ALA A 168 6.14 6.84 -8.67
CA ALA A 168 6.65 6.24 -7.44
C ALA A 168 7.68 5.13 -7.74
N GLU A 169 8.66 4.98 -6.85
CA GLU A 169 9.54 3.82 -6.86
C GLU A 169 8.91 2.66 -6.08
N HIS A 170 9.12 1.44 -6.57
CA HIS A 170 8.67 0.22 -5.90
C HIS A 170 9.80 -0.32 -5.01
N ILE A 171 9.47 -0.66 -3.76
CA ILE A 171 10.37 -1.29 -2.81
C ILE A 171 9.75 -2.63 -2.41
N ARG A 172 10.52 -3.73 -2.51
CA ARG A 172 10.02 -5.03 -2.04
C ARG A 172 9.60 -4.93 -0.59
N PHE A 173 8.43 -5.49 -0.29
CA PHE A 173 7.86 -5.48 1.04
C PHE A 173 7.57 -6.90 1.48
N HIS A 174 7.99 -7.28 2.67
CA HIS A 174 7.74 -8.61 3.20
C HIS A 174 6.97 -8.52 4.50
N ARG A 175 5.88 -9.28 4.55
CA ARG A 175 5.15 -9.60 5.78
C ARG A 175 5.48 -11.03 6.11
N GLU A 176 5.91 -11.29 7.35
CA GLU A 176 5.99 -12.69 7.78
C GLU A 176 4.58 -13.27 7.67
N ASN A 177 4.41 -14.30 6.85
CA ASN A 177 3.21 -15.10 6.87
C ASN A 177 3.20 -15.83 8.22
N LEU A 178 2.55 -15.22 9.21
CA LEU A 178 1.76 -16.01 10.13
C LEU A 178 0.82 -16.78 9.20
N GLY A 179 0.94 -18.10 9.13
CA GLY A 179 -0.01 -18.91 8.37
C GLY A 179 -1.45 -18.60 8.79
N PRO A 180 -2.48 -19.23 8.19
CA PRO A 180 -3.79 -19.21 8.82
C PRO A 180 -3.60 -19.52 10.32
N PRO A 181 -4.29 -18.80 11.24
CA PRO A 181 -4.22 -19.16 12.65
C PRO A 181 -4.46 -20.66 12.74
N ASN A 182 -3.64 -21.38 13.50
CA ASN A 182 -3.89 -22.78 13.78
C ASN A 182 -5.30 -22.85 14.38
N LEU A 183 -6.26 -23.32 13.58
CA LEU A 183 -7.65 -23.54 13.98
C LEU A 183 -7.71 -24.75 14.91
#